data_AF-A0A2J4XUQ4-F1
#
_entry.id   AF-A0A2J4XUQ4-F1
#
_cell.length_a   1.000
_cell.length_b   1.000
_cell.length_c   1.000
_cell.angle_alpha   90.00
_cell.angle_beta   90.00
_cell.angle_gamma   90.00
#
_symmetry.space_group_name_H-M   'P 1'
#
loop_
_entity.id
_entity.type
_entity.pdbx_description
1 polymer ?
#
loop_
_entity_poly.entity_id
_entity_poly.type
_entity_poly.pdbx_seq_one_letter_code
_entity_poly.pdbx_strand_id
1 'polypeptide(L)' 'RDVQFKEQFRQDADHPVIATYPEGLYLKGFACRIM' A
#
# COMPACT_ATOMS: atom_id res chain seq x y z
N ARG A 1 6.98 -7.79 21.25
CA ARG A 1 5.97 -8.41 20.37
C ARG A 1 6.42 -8.12 18.96
N ASP A 2 6.79 -9.16 18.22
CA ASP A 2 7.25 -8.99 16.84
C ASP A 2 6.05 -8.84 15.90
N VAL A 3 6.26 -8.15 14.78
CA VAL A 3 5.22 -7.92 13.77
C VAL A 3 5.72 -8.42 12.43
N GLN A 4 4.91 -9.24 11.77
CA GLN A 4 5.15 -9.68 10.40
C GLN A 4 4.27 -8.87 9.45
N PHE A 5 4.90 -8.18 8.49
CA PHE A 5 4.20 -7.57 7.35
C PHE A 5 3.86 -8.66 6.34
N LYS A 6 2.57 -8.95 6.18
CA LYS A 6 2.10 -10.01 5.27
C LYS A 6 1.75 -9.48 3.90
N GLU A 7 1.15 -8.29 3.84
CA GLU A 7 0.68 -7.71 2.58
C GLU A 7 0.80 -6.19 2.61
N GLN A 8 1.03 -5.60 1.45
CA GLN A 8 0.97 -4.16 1.22
C GLN A 8 -0.18 -3.86 0.26
N PHE A 9 -1.10 -3.03 0.71
CA PHE A 9 -2.22 -2.59 -0.11
C PHE A 9 -1.84 -1.34 -0.92
N ARG A 10 -2.49 -1.19 -2.07
CA ARG A 10 -2.39 -0.03 -2.95
C ARG A 10 -3.79 0.41 -3.38
N GLN A 11 -3.85 1.58 -4.00
CA GLN A 11 -5.05 2.08 -4.66
C GLN A 11 -5.50 1.06 -5.72
N ASP A 12 -6.81 0.90 -5.86
CA ASP A 12 -7.38 -0.04 -6.83
C ASP A 12 -7.21 0.51 -8.26
N ALA A 13 -7.48 -0.34 -9.26
CA ALA A 13 -7.19 -0.05 -10.67
C ALA A 13 -7.99 1.12 -11.24
N ASP A 14 -9.11 1.48 -10.63
CA ASP A 14 -9.91 2.68 -10.95
C ASP A 14 -9.25 3.99 -10.48
N HIS A 15 -8.15 3.91 -9.73
CA HIS A 15 -7.31 5.03 -9.28
C HIS A 15 -5.88 4.90 -9.81
N PRO A 16 -5.66 4.98 -11.14
CA PRO A 16 -4.34 4.78 -11.73
C PRO A 16 -3.37 5.88 -11.29
N VAL A 17 -2.11 5.51 -11.10
CA VAL A 17 -1.01 6.45 -10.84
C VAL A 17 -0.15 6.53 -12.10
N ILE A 18 -0.16 7.69 -12.75
CA ILE A 18 0.66 7.92 -13.94
C ILE A 18 2.14 8.07 -13.55
N ALA A 19 3.04 7.50 -14.37
CA ALA A 19 4.47 7.45 -14.07
C ALA A 19 5.12 8.84 -13.90
N THR A 20 4.58 9.88 -14.56
CA THR A 20 5.07 11.25 -14.49
C THR A 20 4.56 12.03 -13.28
N TYR A 21 3.68 11.45 -12.47
CA TYR A 21 3.13 12.05 -11.25
C TYR A 21 3.03 11.01 -10.12
N PRO A 22 4.18 10.54 -9.59
CA PRO A 22 4.23 9.51 -8.56
C PRO A 22 3.53 9.91 -7.25
N GLU A 23 3.38 11.21 -6.99
CA GLU A 23 2.68 11.78 -5.84
C GLU A 23 1.20 11.36 -5.80
N GLY A 24 0.62 10.98 -6.95
CA GLY A 24 -0.73 10.44 -7.04
C GLY A 24 -0.94 9.10 -6.34
N LEU A 25 0.14 8.39 -5.96
CA LEU A 25 0.02 7.26 -5.04
C LEU A 25 -0.09 7.79 -3.61
N TYR A 26 -1.29 8.12 -3.14
CA TYR A 26 -1.49 8.68 -1.80
C TYR A 26 -1.93 7.62 -0.77
N LEU A 27 -2.84 6.70 -1.12
CA LEU A 27 -3.31 5.68 -0.17
C LEU A 27 -2.20 4.68 0.18
N LYS A 28 -2.07 4.33 1.47
CA LYS A 28 -1.09 3.37 2.02
C LYS A 28 -1.80 2.44 3.00
N GLY A 29 -1.47 1.15 2.94
CA GLY A 29 -1.98 0.16 3.89
C GLY A 29 -1.10 -1.08 3.96
N PHE A 30 -1.10 -1.73 5.11
CA PHE A 30 -0.42 -3.00 5.34
C PHE A 30 -1.30 -3.95 6.15
N ALA A 31 -1.25 -5.25 5.82
CA ALA A 31 -1.76 -6.30 6.69
C ALA A 31 -0.60 -6.81 7.57
N CYS A 32 -0.77 -6.68 8.88
CA CYS A 32 0.24 -7.04 9.86
C CYS A 32 -0.26 -8.15 10.79
N ARG A 33 0.58 -9.14 11.07
CA ARG A 33 0.33 -10.18 12.07
C ARG A 33 1.28 -10.02 13.25
N ILE A 34 0.72 -9.96 14.46
CA ILE A 34 1.49 -10.01 15.70
C ILE A 34 1.94 -11.45 15.96
N MET A 35 3.21 -11.63 16.34
CA MET A 35 3.76 -12.90 16.83
C MET A 35 3.69 -13.02 18.35
#